data_AF-A0A1Q7J5F4-F1
#
_entry.id   AF-A0A1Q7J5F4-F1
#
_cell.length_a   1.000
_cell.length_b   1.000
_cell.length_c   1.000
_cell.angle_alpha   90.00
_cell.angle_beta   90.00
_cell.angle_gamma   90.00
#
_symmetry.space_group_name_H-M   'P 1'
#
loop_
_entity.id
_entity.type
_entity.pdbx_description
1 polymer ?
#
loop_
_entity_poly.entity_id
_entity_poly.type
_entity_poly.pdbx_seq_one_letter_code
_entity_poly.pdbx_strand_id
1 'polypeptide(L)'
;MHDDWVRHIEQELDGELSLPERAALARHLAGCRHCAEVRVSHLEMRVAFARSAGQPHAHSVPRPAIRGRTLGLWMVISLIAGLAAGWFGHLRWGGPGPATIEATRAMFVAQ
;
A
#
# COMPACT_ATOMS: atom_id res chain seq x y z
N MET A 1 -1.90 -10.80 24.13
CA MET A 1 -2.34 -9.39 23.99
C MET A 1 -2.74 -9.02 22.55
N HIS A 2 -2.17 -9.65 21.51
CA HIS A 2 -2.76 -9.60 20.16
C HIS A 2 -4.01 -10.48 20.04
N ASP A 3 -4.07 -11.59 20.78
CA ASP A 3 -5.18 -12.54 20.75
C ASP A 3 -6.52 -11.91 21.16
N ASP A 4 -6.50 -10.97 22.12
CA ASP A 4 -7.69 -10.22 22.53
C ASP A 4 -8.23 -9.33 21.39
N TRP A 5 -7.32 -8.76 20.59
CA TRP A 5 -7.67 -7.97 19.41
C TRP A 5 -8.16 -8.85 18.27
N VAL A 6 -7.61 -10.06 18.10
CA VAL A 6 -8.13 -11.05 17.14
C VAL A 6 -9.57 -11.44 17.50
N ARG A 7 -9.86 -11.67 18.78
CA ARG A 7 -11.24 -11.92 19.24
C ARG A 7 -12.17 -10.74 18.96
N HIS A 8 -11.74 -9.50 19.19
CA HIS A 8 -12.52 -8.31 18.83
C HIS A 8 -12.73 -8.17 17.31
N ILE A 9 -11.78 -8.62 16.49
CA ILE A 9 -11.93 -8.65 15.03
C ILE A 9 -13.04 -9.61 14.63
N GLU A 10 -13.08 -10.82 15.20
CA GLU A 10 -14.14 -11.80 14.92
C GLU A 10 -15.52 -11.24 15.31
N GLN A 11 -15.64 -10.68 16.52
CA GLN A 11 -16.87 -10.04 16.99
C GLN A 11 -17.30 -8.85 16.12
N GLU A 12 -16.35 -8.10 15.55
CA GLU A 12 -16.66 -7.04 14.59
C GLU A 12 -17.22 -7.58 13.28
N LEU A 13 -16.67 -8.70 12.78
CA LEU A 13 -17.12 -9.36 11.56
C LEU A 13 -18.48 -10.07 11.73
N ASP A 14 -18.80 -10.50 12.94
CA ASP A 14 -20.10 -11.06 13.32
C ASP A 14 -21.16 -9.98 13.60
N GLY A 15 -20.76 -8.71 13.70
CA GLY A 15 -21.66 -7.59 13.98
C GLY A 15 -22.06 -7.47 15.45
N GLU A 16 -21.38 -8.19 16.35
CA GLU A 16 -21.66 -8.23 17.78
C GLU A 16 -20.94 -7.11 18.56
N LEU A 17 -20.00 -6.43 17.91
CA LEU A 17 -19.18 -5.41 18.55
C LEU A 17 -19.92 -4.08 18.71
N SER A 18 -19.90 -3.52 19.92
CA SER A 18 -20.53 -2.22 20.18
C SER A 18 -19.81 -1.07 19.46
N LEU A 19 -20.52 0.03 19.19
CA LEU A 19 -19.94 1.23 18.56
C LEU A 19 -18.63 1.74 19.23
N PRO A 20 -18.53 1.87 20.58
CA PRO A 20 -17.29 2.33 21.20
C PRO A 20 -16.15 1.33 21.04
N GLU A 21 -16.42 0.03 21.09
CA GLU A 21 -15.42 -1.03 20.89
C GLU A 21 -14.93 -1.05 19.43
N ARG A 22 -15.83 -0.85 18.46
CA ARG A 22 -15.45 -0.69 17.05
C ARG A 22 -14.52 0.50 16.84
N ALA A 23 -14.77 1.62 17.51
CA ALA A 23 -13.88 2.78 17.44
C ALA A 23 -12.50 2.51 18.10
N ALA A 24 -12.45 1.70 19.15
CA ALA A 24 -11.19 1.27 19.76
C ALA A 24 -10.41 0.32 18.85
N LEU A 25 -11.09 -0.67 18.25
CA LEU A 25 -10.51 -1.59 17.29
C LEU A 25 -9.98 -0.84 16.06
N ALA A 26 -10.74 0.09 15.49
CA ALA A 26 -10.29 0.90 14.35
C ALA A 26 -9.00 1.68 14.65
N ARG A 27 -8.87 2.25 15.86
CA ARG A 27 -7.63 2.92 16.29
C ARG A 27 -6.46 1.95 16.42
N HIS A 28 -6.70 0.76 16.96
CA HIS A 28 -5.67 -0.26 17.07
C HIS A 28 -5.19 -0.73 15.69
N LEU A 29 -6.11 -1.01 14.76
CA LEU A 29 -5.78 -1.44 13.40
C LEU A 29 -4.99 -0.39 12.61
N ALA A 30 -5.18 0.90 12.90
CA ALA A 30 -4.37 1.96 12.31
C ALA A 30 -2.91 1.96 12.80
N GLY A 31 -2.64 1.41 13.99
CA GLY A 31 -1.30 1.36 14.60
C GLY A 31 -0.63 -0.01 14.52
N CYS A 32 -1.37 -1.09 14.28
CA CYS A 32 -0.86 -2.46 14.28
C CYS A 32 -1.09 -3.15 12.93
N ARG A 33 -0.03 -3.28 12.14
CA ARG A 33 -0.05 -3.96 10.84
C ARG A 33 -0.45 -5.43 10.95
N HIS A 34 0.02 -6.13 11.98
CA HIS A 34 -0.27 -7.55 12.18
C HIS A 34 -1.78 -7.79 12.36
N CYS A 35 -2.45 -7.03 13.23
CA CYS A 35 -3.90 -7.13 13.42
C CYS A 35 -4.69 -6.69 12.17
N ALA A 36 -4.19 -5.71 11.43
CA ALA A 36 -4.80 -5.30 10.16
C ALA A 36 -4.76 -6.43 9.12
N GLU A 37 -3.64 -7.14 9.02
CA GLU A 37 -3.48 -8.29 8.11
C GLU A 37 -4.39 -9.46 8.53
N VAL A 38 -4.48 -9.77 9.83
CA VAL A 38 -5.39 -10.81 10.36
C VAL A 38 -6.85 -10.49 10.06
N ARG A 39 -7.28 -9.23 10.19
CA ARG A 39 -8.65 -8.84 9.84
C ARG A 39 -8.94 -9.05 8.36
N VAL A 40 -7.99 -8.76 7.47
CA VAL A 40 -8.16 -8.97 6.03
C VAL A 40 -8.26 -10.46 5.72
N SER A 41 -7.39 -11.31 6.29
CA SER A 41 -7.42 -12.75 6.03
C SER A 41 -8.72 -13.43 6.50
N HIS A 42 -9.24 -13.06 7.68
CA HIS A 42 -10.52 -13.56 8.18
C HIS A 42 -11.68 -13.19 7.25
N LEU A 43 -11.66 -11.97 6.75
CA LEU A 43 -12.70 -11.45 5.87
C LEU A 43 -12.63 -12.12 4.48
N GLU A 44 -11.44 -12.34 3.93
CA GLU A 44 -11.23 -13.11 2.69
C GLU A 44 -11.73 -14.55 2.81
N MET A 45 -11.44 -15.23 3.92
CA MET A 45 -11.91 -16.58 4.21
C MET A 45 -13.44 -16.65 4.22
N ARG A 46 -14.12 -15.73 4.91
CA ARG A 46 -15.60 -15.67 4.94
C ARG A 46 -16.20 -15.45 3.56
N VAL A 47 -15.59 -14.61 2.72
CA VAL A 47 -16.05 -14.40 1.34
C VAL A 47 -15.80 -15.60 0.45
N ALA A 48 -14.68 -16.31 0.63
CA ALA A 48 -14.44 -17.56 -0.07
C ALA A 48 -15.52 -18.61 0.27
N PHE A 49 -15.90 -18.73 1.55
CA PHE A 49 -17.00 -19.61 1.98
C PHE A 49 -18.37 -19.18 1.44
N ALA A 50 -18.69 -17.88 1.48
CA ALA A 50 -19.95 -17.38 0.94
C ALA A 50 -20.05 -17.64 -0.57
N ARG A 51 -18.93 -17.49 -1.29
CA ARG A 51 -18.85 -17.79 -2.72
C ARG A 51 -19.03 -19.28 -3.00
N SER A 52 -18.39 -20.17 -2.24
CA SER A 52 -18.55 -21.61 -2.43
C SER A 52 -19.96 -22.10 -2.07
N ALA A 53 -20.64 -21.44 -1.14
CA ALA A 53 -22.04 -21.68 -0.79
C ALA A 53 -23.05 -21.11 -1.81
N GLY A 54 -22.60 -20.54 -2.94
CA GLY A 54 -23.48 -19.99 -3.96
C GLY A 54 -24.09 -18.63 -3.62
N GLN A 55 -23.57 -17.92 -2.61
CA GLN A 55 -24.03 -16.60 -2.17
C GLN A 55 -22.94 -15.53 -2.38
N PRO A 56 -22.58 -15.20 -3.64
CA PRO A 56 -21.49 -14.27 -3.92
C PRO A 56 -21.75 -12.82 -3.44
N HIS A 57 -23.01 -12.46 -3.17
CA HIS A 57 -23.41 -11.12 -2.73
C HIS A 57 -23.61 -10.97 -1.21
N ALA A 58 -23.59 -12.06 -0.43
CA ALA A 58 -23.86 -12.01 1.00
C ALA A 58 -22.75 -11.28 1.80
N HIS A 59 -21.52 -11.32 1.28
CA HIS A 59 -20.39 -10.62 1.87
C HIS A 59 -19.55 -9.99 0.76
N SER A 60 -19.96 -8.83 0.25
CA SER A 60 -19.05 -8.02 -0.55
C SER A 60 -18.01 -7.40 0.38
N VAL A 61 -16.76 -7.87 0.32
CA VAL A 61 -15.63 -7.19 0.98
C VAL A 61 -15.58 -5.76 0.48
N PRO A 62 -15.74 -4.73 1.33
CA PRO A 62 -15.21 -3.43 0.99
C PRO A 62 -13.70 -3.63 0.93
N ARG A 63 -13.16 -3.81 -0.29
CA ARG A 63 -11.70 -3.83 -0.45
C ARG A 63 -11.20 -2.51 0.16
N PRO A 64 -10.08 -2.52 0.90
CA PRO A 64 -9.43 -1.27 1.24
C PRO A 64 -9.14 -0.59 -0.10
N ALA A 65 -10.00 0.36 -0.46
CA ALA A 65 -9.76 1.22 -1.57
C ALA A 65 -8.52 1.97 -1.13
N ILE A 66 -7.36 1.56 -1.64
CA ILE A 66 -6.17 2.40 -1.58
C ILE A 66 -6.68 3.73 -2.09
N ARG A 67 -6.80 4.69 -1.17
CA ARG A 67 -7.49 5.94 -1.43
C ARG A 67 -6.77 6.50 -2.65
N GLY A 68 -7.42 6.59 -3.81
CA GLY A 68 -6.72 6.92 -5.06
C GLY A 68 -5.89 8.20 -4.92
N ARG A 69 -6.35 9.10 -4.03
CA ARG A 69 -5.64 10.29 -3.58
C ARG A 69 -4.30 10.03 -2.88
N THR A 70 -4.20 9.02 -2.01
CA THR A 70 -2.95 8.61 -1.37
C THR A 70 -1.97 8.04 -2.39
N LEU A 71 -2.45 7.20 -3.33
CA LEU A 71 -1.59 6.65 -4.37
C LEU A 71 -1.09 7.73 -5.33
N GLY A 72 -1.98 8.65 -5.73
CA GLY A 72 -1.63 9.80 -6.55
C GLY A 72 -0.63 10.73 -5.85
N LEU A 73 -0.79 10.98 -4.54
CA LEU A 73 0.15 11.76 -3.77
C LEU A 73 1.55 11.12 -3.72
N TRP A 74 1.62 9.81 -3.48
CA TRP A 74 2.90 9.09 -3.53
C TRP A 74 3.54 9.13 -4.92
N MET A 75 2.76 8.97 -5.99
CA MET A 75 3.25 9.08 -7.36
C MET A 75 3.83 10.47 -7.65
N VAL A 76 3.15 11.54 -7.23
CA VAL A 76 3.64 12.92 -7.38
C VAL A 76 4.93 13.13 -6.59
N ILE A 77 5.00 12.64 -5.35
CA ILE A 77 6.23 12.71 -4.54
C ILE A 77 7.39 12.00 -5.25
N SER A 78 7.17 10.80 -5.79
CA SER A 78 8.21 10.05 -6.52
C SER A 78 8.69 10.79 -7.76
N LEU A 79 7.79 11.43 -8.52
CA LEU A 79 8.15 12.22 -9.69
C LEU A 79 8.98 13.46 -9.33
N ILE A 80 8.57 14.20 -8.29
CA ILE A 80 9.31 15.38 -7.81
C ILE A 80 10.70 14.96 -7.31
N ALA A 81 10.79 13.86 -6.54
CA ALA A 81 12.04 13.36 -6.05
C ALA A 81 12.99 12.96 -7.19
N GLY A 82 12.48 12.26 -8.22
CA GLY A 82 13.26 11.89 -9.40
C GLY A 82 13.75 13.10 -10.20
N LEU A 83 12.89 14.11 -10.40
CA LEU A 83 13.26 15.36 -11.08
C LEU A 83 14.32 16.14 -10.29
N ALA A 84 14.16 16.28 -8.98
CA ALA A 84 15.11 16.96 -8.12
C ALA A 84 16.47 16.26 -8.12
N ALA A 85 16.49 14.94 -8.03
CA ALA A 85 17.71 14.15 -8.09
C ALA A 85 18.42 14.29 -9.45
N GLY A 86 17.67 14.22 -10.56
CA GLY A 86 18.20 14.42 -11.91
C GLY A 86 18.77 15.82 -12.12
N TRP A 87 18.06 16.85 -11.64
CA TRP A 87 18.51 18.25 -11.70
C TRP A 87 19.79 18.48 -10.89
N PHE A 88 19.84 17.94 -9.66
CA PHE A 88 21.04 18.03 -8.83
C PHE A 88 22.24 17.31 -9.46
N GLY A 89 22.01 16.14 -10.07
CA GLY A 89 23.01 15.42 -10.86
C GLY A 89 23.54 16.27 -12.02
N HIS A 90 22.64 16.89 -12.78
CA HIS A 90 22.99 17.78 -13.90
C HIS A 90 23.85 18.97 -13.45
N LEU A 91 23.50 19.62 -12.33
CA LEU A 91 24.27 20.75 -11.80
C LEU A 91 25.66 20.34 -11.31
N ARG A 92 25.79 19.15 -10.70
CA ARG A 92 27.06 18.73 -10.08
C ARG A 92 28.05 18.09 -11.05
N TRP A 93 27.57 17.35 -12.05
CA TRP A 93 28.43 16.56 -12.95
C TRP A 93 28.34 17.00 -14.42
N GLY A 94 27.46 17.95 -14.74
CA GLY A 94 27.13 18.32 -16.11
C GLY A 94 26.10 17.39 -16.73
N GLY A 95 25.24 17.93 -17.59
CA GLY A 95 24.26 17.16 -18.35
C GLY A 95 24.86 16.37 -19.51
N PRO A 96 24.08 15.48 -20.14
CA PRO A 96 24.50 14.86 -21.39
C PRO A 96 24.78 15.96 -22.43
N GLY A 97 26.04 16.10 -22.83
CA GLY A 97 26.45 17.05 -23.86
C GLY A 97 25.86 16.69 -25.23
N PRO A 98 26.01 17.56 -26.25
CA PRO A 98 25.49 17.32 -27.60
C PRO A 98 26.17 16.15 -28.35
N ALA A 99 27.13 15.48 -27.72
CA ALA A 99 27.85 14.35 -28.29
C ALA A 99 26.97 13.09 -28.26
N THR A 100 26.98 12.32 -29.35
CA THR A 100 26.24 11.05 -29.41
C THR A 100 26.83 10.04 -28.44
N ILE A 101 26.02 9.05 -28.03
CA ILE A 101 26.44 8.01 -27.08
C ILE A 101 27.67 7.23 -27.62
N GLU A 102 27.85 7.15 -28.95
CA GLU A 102 29.07 6.59 -29.55
C GLU A 102 30.34 7.40 -29.22
N ALA A 103 30.26 8.74 -29.21
CA ALA A 103 31.41 9.60 -28.93
C ALA A 103 31.87 9.46 -27.46
N THR A 104 30.95 9.29 -26.53
CA THR A 104 31.27 9.08 -25.11
C THR A 104 31.89 7.70 -24.86
N ARG A 105 31.47 6.66 -25.60
CA ARG A 105 32.08 5.31 -25.51
C ARG A 105 33.55 5.31 -25.97
N ALA A 106 33.88 6.06 -27.02
CA ALA A 106 35.26 6.13 -27.52
C ALA A 106 36.23 6.70 -26.46
N MET A 107 35.76 7.59 -25.59
CA MET A 107 36.57 8.20 -24.53
C MET A 107 36.88 7.24 -23.37
N PHE A 108 35.97 6.31 -23.05
CA PHE A 108 36.17 5.32 -21.99
C PHE A 108 36.96 4.08 -22.44
N VAL A 109 37.01 3.78 -23.74
CA VAL A 109 37.79 2.64 -24.30
C VAL A 109 39.23 3.03 -24.64
N ALA A 110 39.52 4.34 -24.77
CA ALA A 110 40.85 4.86 -25.08
C ALA A 110 41.71 5.19 -23.83
N GLN A 111 41.22 4.92 -22.62
CA GLN A 111 41.98 4.92 -21.36
C GLN A 111 42.31 3.50 -20.93
#